data_AF-A0A6J1WA95-F1
#
_entry.id   AF-A0A6J1WA95-F1
#
_cell.length_a   1.000
_cell.length_b   1.000
_cell.length_c   1.000
_cell.angle_alpha   90.00
_cell.angle_beta   90.00
_cell.angle_gamma   90.00
#
_symmetry.space_group_name_H-M   'P 1'
#
loop_
_entity.id
_entity.type
_entity.pdbx_description
1 polymer ?
#
loop_
_entity_poly.entity_id
_entity_poly.type
_entity_poly.pdbx_seq_one_letter_code
_entity_poly.pdbx_strand_id
1 'polypeptide(L)'
;MIFYHFRCHLSQQESYDRLRLVFYDKAPSRAIVYNWFNEFKRGRTNLTDDVREGRPYTAMTENNISVVRRMIVTDKRVTNQQIRASLGIGMSQGYKILHEHLAVRKLYTRWIPHNLTEAQKLRSVDRNASCITFIRSLTEVTQILCLT
;
A
#
# COMPACT_ATOMS: atom_id res chain seq x y z
N MET A 1 0.15 34.21 14.09
CA MET A 1 0.69 35.50 14.60
C MET A 1 1.38 36.33 13.51
N ILE A 2 2.36 35.81 12.76
CA ILE A 2 3.04 36.58 11.68
C ILE A 2 2.04 37.11 10.64
N PHE A 3 1.12 36.27 10.17
CA PHE A 3 0.08 36.67 9.21
C PHE A 3 -0.86 37.77 9.74
N TYR A 4 -1.18 37.74 11.04
CA TYR A 4 -1.97 38.78 11.69
C TYR A 4 -1.20 40.11 11.73
N HIS A 5 0.09 40.08 12.10
CA HIS A 5 0.93 41.29 12.07
C HIS A 5 1.04 41.90 10.67
N PHE A 6 1.14 41.06 9.63
CA PHE A 6 1.12 41.50 8.24
C PHE A 6 -0.20 42.21 7.88
N ARG A 7 -1.36 41.65 8.29
CA ARG A 7 -2.68 42.27 8.08
C ARG A 7 -2.87 43.57 8.85
N CYS A 8 -2.23 43.72 10.01
CA CYS A 8 -2.23 44.96 10.77
C CYS A 8 -1.20 45.99 10.25
N HIS A 9 -0.61 45.77 9.06
CA HIS A 9 0.37 46.65 8.42
C HIS A 9 1.61 46.96 9.28
N LEU A 10 1.99 46.04 10.18
CA LEU A 10 3.24 46.16 10.94
C LEU A 10 4.44 45.94 10.03
N SER A 11 5.57 46.57 10.37
CA SER A 11 6.83 46.26 9.71
C SER A 11 7.37 44.87 10.11
N GLN A 12 8.23 44.31 9.26
CA GLN A 12 8.90 43.03 9.52
C GLN A 12 9.69 43.04 10.84
N GLN A 13 10.33 44.17 11.14
CA GLN A 13 11.13 44.36 12.34
C GLN A 13 10.25 44.42 13.60
N GLU A 14 9.20 45.23 13.59
CA GLU A 14 8.26 45.32 14.73
C GLU A 14 7.57 43.98 15.01
N SER A 15 7.23 43.23 13.95
CA SER A 15 6.68 41.89 14.10
C SER A 15 7.68 40.95 14.78
N TYR A 16 8.96 40.98 14.39
CA TYR A 16 10.00 40.17 15.02
C TYR A 16 10.20 40.53 16.49
N ASP A 17 10.28 41.82 16.82
CA ASP A 17 10.50 42.28 18.19
C ASP A 17 9.31 41.91 19.09
N ARG A 18 8.07 42.04 18.60
CA ARG A 18 6.86 41.58 19.31
C ARG A 18 6.84 40.07 19.52
N LEU A 19 7.18 39.28 18.49
CA LEU A 19 7.22 37.82 18.61
C LEU A 19 8.31 37.38 19.60
N ARG A 20 9.46 38.06 19.60
CA ARG A 20 10.54 37.79 20.56
C ARG A 20 10.15 38.15 21.98
N LEU A 21 9.39 39.22 22.18
CA LEU A 21 8.90 39.61 23.50
C LEU A 21 7.87 38.64 24.08
N VAL A 22 7.02 38.04 23.23
CA VAL A 22 5.98 37.10 23.66
C VAL A 22 6.51 35.68 23.85
N PHE A 23 7.37 35.20 22.92
CA PHE A 23 7.81 33.81 22.87
C PHE A 23 9.25 33.58 23.31
N TYR A 24 10.02 34.64 23.57
CA TYR A 24 11.40 34.60 24.05
C TYR A 24 12.30 33.65 23.23
N ASP A 25 12.74 32.55 23.84
CA ASP A 25 13.60 31.51 23.27
C ASP A 25 12.89 30.64 22.22
N LYS A 26 11.55 30.55 22.30
CA LYS A 26 10.71 29.81 21.33
C LYS A 26 10.24 30.68 20.17
N ALA A 27 10.70 31.93 20.08
CA ALA A 27 10.31 32.83 19.01
C ALA A 27 10.88 32.37 17.66
N PRO A 28 10.14 32.54 16.55
CA PRO A 28 10.67 32.31 15.22
C PRO A 28 11.90 33.19 14.97
N SER A 29 12.89 32.64 14.25
CA SER A 29 14.07 33.42 13.90
C SER A 29 13.71 34.61 13.00
N ARG A 30 14.55 35.66 13.02
CA ARG A 30 14.36 36.85 12.18
C ARG A 30 14.20 36.48 10.71
N ALA A 31 14.99 35.53 10.22
CA ALA A 31 14.91 35.04 8.84
C ALA A 31 13.54 34.44 8.50
N ILE A 32 12.96 33.63 9.40
CA ILE A 32 11.63 33.03 9.20
C ILE A 32 10.57 34.13 9.10
N VAL A 33 10.59 35.12 10.00
CA VAL A 33 9.62 36.23 9.99
C VAL A 33 9.71 37.02 8.68
N TYR A 34 10.92 37.36 8.23
CA TYR A 34 11.13 38.12 7.00
C TYR A 34 10.69 37.34 5.75
N ASN A 35 11.04 36.05 5.68
CA ASN A 35 10.64 35.18 4.57
C ASN A 35 9.11 35.09 4.47
N TRP A 36 8.42 34.85 5.58
CA TRP A 36 6.95 34.81 5.59
C TRP A 36 6.31 36.13 5.15
N PHE A 37 6.84 37.27 5.61
CA PHE A 37 6.36 38.58 5.13
C PHE A 37 6.56 38.77 3.63
N ASN A 38 7.67 38.28 3.08
CA ASN A 38 7.92 38.34 1.63
C ASN A 38 6.95 37.43 0.86
N GLU A 39 6.66 36.24 1.38
CA GLU A 39 5.64 35.34 0.81
C GLU A 39 4.23 35.95 0.84
N PHE A 40 3.87 36.64 1.94
CA PHE A 40 2.59 37.35 2.01
C PHE A 40 2.52 38.53 1.03
N LYS A 41 3.61 39.27 0.83
CA LYS A 41 3.71 40.29 -0.23
C LYS A 41 3.59 39.70 -1.64
N ARG A 42 4.02 38.45 -1.85
CA ARG A 42 3.86 37.70 -3.10
C ARG A 42 2.44 37.14 -3.29
N GLY A 43 1.53 37.37 -2.34
CA GLY A 43 0.14 36.94 -2.42
C GLY A 43 -0.16 35.57 -1.83
N ARG A 44 0.81 34.91 -1.16
CA ARG A 44 0.54 33.66 -0.44
C ARG A 44 -0.41 33.94 0.73
N THR A 45 -1.55 33.25 0.77
CA THR A 45 -2.50 33.33 1.89
C THR A 45 -2.61 32.03 2.68
N ASN A 46 -2.10 30.92 2.10
CA ASN A 46 -2.09 29.63 2.74
C ASN A 46 -0.94 29.52 3.76
N LEU A 47 -1.29 29.11 4.98
CA LEU A 47 -0.38 28.91 6.10
C LEU A 47 0.05 27.45 6.26
N THR A 48 -0.51 26.52 5.47
CA THR A 48 -0.04 25.14 5.47
C THR A 48 1.31 25.04 4.79
N ASP A 49 2.13 24.11 5.26
CA ASP A 49 3.34 23.72 4.56
C ASP A 49 2.98 23.24 3.16
N ASP A 50 3.84 23.57 2.20
CA ASP A 50 3.75 22.99 0.87
C ASP A 50 4.04 21.48 0.96
N VAL A 51 3.60 20.74 -0.06
CA VAL A 51 3.91 19.31 -0.15
C VAL A 51 5.42 19.15 -0.11
N ARG A 52 5.93 18.63 1.01
CA ARG A 52 7.35 18.34 1.16
C ARG A 52 7.64 17.12 0.30
N GLU A 53 8.35 17.30 -0.80
CA GLU A 53 8.96 16.19 -1.52
C GLU A 53 10.01 15.57 -0.60
N GLY A 54 9.63 14.46 0.05
CA GLY A 54 10.55 13.66 0.84
C GLY A 54 11.61 13.03 -0.05
N ARG A 55 12.63 12.41 0.58
CA ARG A 55 13.59 11.58 -0.15
C ARG A 55 12.82 10.48 -0.91
N PRO A 56 12.97 10.36 -2.25
CA PRO A 56 12.34 9.26 -2.98
C PRO A 56 12.88 7.94 -2.42
N TYR A 57 11.96 7.03 -2.11
CA TYR A 57 12.32 5.72 -1.59
C TYR A 57 12.99 4.93 -2.71
N THR A 58 14.33 4.86 -2.72
CA THR A 58 15.12 4.18 -3.77
C THR A 58 14.73 2.71 -3.97
N ALA A 59 14.06 2.10 -2.99
CA ALA A 59 13.58 0.73 -3.06
C ALA A 59 12.23 0.56 -3.80
N MET A 60 11.39 1.61 -3.89
CA MET A 60 10.02 1.56 -4.42
C MET A 60 9.91 2.03 -5.88
N THR A 61 10.97 1.87 -6.66
CA THR A 61 10.93 2.13 -8.10
C THR A 61 10.00 1.13 -8.78
N GLU A 62 9.29 1.55 -9.83
CA GLU A 62 8.41 0.69 -10.64
C GLU A 62 9.13 -0.58 -11.14
N ASN A 63 10.41 -0.44 -11.50
CA ASN A 63 11.27 -1.58 -11.85
C ASN A 63 11.32 -2.63 -10.74
N ASN A 64 11.54 -2.23 -9.48
CA ASN A 64 11.60 -3.16 -8.37
C ASN A 64 10.23 -3.81 -8.12
N ILE A 65 9.15 -3.04 -8.20
CA ILE A 65 7.78 -3.55 -8.04
C ILE A 65 7.48 -4.61 -9.11
N SER A 66 7.82 -4.35 -10.37
CA SER A 66 7.62 -5.29 -11.47
C SER A 66 8.44 -6.58 -11.32
N VAL A 67 9.68 -6.48 -10.82
CA VAL A 67 10.51 -7.65 -10.51
C VAL A 67 9.88 -8.49 -9.41
N VAL A 68 9.43 -7.89 -8.30
CA VAL A 68 8.73 -8.60 -7.22
C VAL A 68 7.45 -9.27 -7.75
N ARG A 69 6.66 -8.56 -8.57
CA ARG A 69 5.45 -9.12 -9.19
C ARG A 69 5.79 -10.37 -10.02
N ARG A 70 6.83 -10.31 -10.84
CA ARG A 70 7.29 -11.45 -11.64
C ARG A 70 7.73 -12.62 -10.77
N MET A 71 8.48 -12.38 -9.70
CA MET A 71 8.89 -13.42 -8.76
C MET A 71 7.71 -14.19 -8.17
N ILE A 72 6.65 -13.48 -7.77
CA ILE A 72 5.43 -14.08 -7.18
C ILE A 72 4.64 -14.89 -8.21
N VAL A 73 4.56 -14.41 -9.46
CA VAL A 73 3.86 -15.13 -10.54
C VAL A 73 4.59 -16.42 -10.88
N THR A 74 5.93 -16.40 -10.92
CA THR A 74 6.76 -17.58 -11.16
C THR A 74 6.70 -18.58 -10.00
N ASP A 75 6.84 -18.10 -8.76
CA ASP A 75 6.75 -18.93 -7.56
C ASP A 75 5.95 -18.23 -6.46
N LYS A 76 4.76 -18.77 -6.18
CA LYS A 76 3.85 -18.29 -5.14
C LYS A 76 4.40 -18.49 -3.71
N ARG A 77 5.51 -19.21 -3.54
CA ARG A 77 6.16 -19.50 -2.25
C ARG A 77 7.39 -18.62 -1.98
N VAL A 78 7.66 -17.63 -2.83
CA VAL A 78 8.75 -16.67 -2.63
C VAL A 78 8.68 -16.02 -1.25
N THR A 79 9.82 -16.01 -0.57
CA THR A 79 9.99 -15.41 0.75
C THR A 79 10.48 -13.97 0.65
N ASN A 80 10.17 -13.15 1.66
CA ASN A 80 10.69 -11.78 1.74
C ASN A 80 12.23 -11.75 1.74
N GLN A 81 12.88 -12.76 2.33
CA GLN A 81 14.34 -12.89 2.30
C GLN A 81 14.89 -13.08 0.88
N GLN A 82 14.23 -13.87 0.04
CA GLN A 82 14.61 -14.03 -1.37
C GLN A 82 14.40 -12.73 -2.16
N ILE A 83 13.29 -12.03 -1.90
CA ILE A 83 13.03 -10.70 -2.50
C ILE A 83 14.15 -9.72 -2.13
N ARG A 84 14.49 -9.63 -0.84
CA ARG A 84 15.63 -8.84 -0.37
C ARG A 84 16.93 -9.21 -1.08
N ALA A 85 17.25 -10.49 -1.15
CA ALA A 85 18.49 -10.96 -1.76
C ALA A 85 18.55 -10.62 -3.26
N SER A 86 17.43 -10.69 -3.97
CA SER A 86 17.36 -10.41 -5.40
C SER A 86 17.46 -8.91 -5.75
N LEU A 87 16.93 -8.03 -4.90
CA LEU A 87 16.81 -6.60 -5.19
C LEU A 87 17.74 -5.73 -4.34
N GLY A 88 18.44 -6.29 -3.35
CA GLY A 88 19.27 -5.55 -2.42
C GLY A 88 18.50 -4.57 -1.52
N ILE A 89 17.19 -4.75 -1.36
CA ILE A 89 16.32 -3.84 -0.60
C ILE A 89 16.18 -4.28 0.86
N GLY A 90 15.91 -3.34 1.77
CA GLY A 90 15.62 -3.66 3.17
C GLY A 90 14.36 -4.53 3.32
N MET A 91 14.32 -5.39 4.35
CA MET A 91 13.17 -6.28 4.64
C MET A 91 11.84 -5.51 4.74
N SER A 92 11.85 -4.34 5.39
CA SER A 92 10.68 -3.47 5.52
C SER A 92 10.16 -3.00 4.16
N GLN A 93 11.05 -2.74 3.20
CA GLN A 93 10.66 -2.32 1.85
C GLN A 93 10.03 -3.47 1.08
N GLY A 94 10.60 -4.67 1.19
CA GLY A 94 9.99 -5.87 0.62
C GLY A 94 8.56 -6.06 1.14
N TYR A 95 8.32 -5.87 2.44
CA TYR A 95 6.98 -5.96 3.03
C TYR A 95 6.02 -4.90 2.48
N LYS A 96 6.46 -3.64 2.36
CA LYS A 96 5.62 -2.57 1.80
C LYS A 96 5.28 -2.82 0.34
N ILE A 97 6.24 -3.27 -0.48
CA ILE A 97 5.96 -3.61 -1.89
C ILE A 97 4.89 -4.71 -1.97
N LEU A 98 4.98 -5.74 -1.12
CA LEU A 98 4.00 -6.82 -1.09
C LEU A 98 2.59 -6.35 -0.67
N HIS A 99 2.49 -5.55 0.40
CA HIS A 99 1.19 -5.19 0.99
C HIS A 99 0.59 -3.90 0.42
N GLU A 100 1.38 -2.85 0.24
CA GLU A 100 0.91 -1.53 -0.20
C GLU A 100 0.80 -1.44 -1.73
N HIS A 101 1.78 -1.96 -2.47
CA HIS A 101 1.81 -1.82 -3.93
C HIS A 101 1.21 -3.01 -4.70
N LEU A 102 1.43 -4.24 -4.21
CA LEU A 102 0.92 -5.45 -4.84
C LEU A 102 -0.37 -5.99 -4.20
N ALA A 103 -0.73 -5.47 -3.01
CA ALA A 103 -1.90 -5.89 -2.25
C ALA A 103 -2.02 -7.41 -2.06
N VAL A 104 -0.87 -8.11 -1.95
CA VAL A 104 -0.85 -9.56 -1.72
C VAL A 104 -0.84 -9.88 -0.23
N ARG A 105 -1.43 -11.02 0.13
CA ARG A 105 -1.39 -11.55 1.50
C ARG A 105 -0.73 -12.91 1.53
N LYS A 106 -0.03 -13.20 2.63
CA LYS A 106 0.48 -14.54 2.90
C LYS A 106 -0.69 -15.48 3.19
N LEU A 107 -0.74 -16.59 2.47
CA LEU A 107 -1.68 -17.68 2.69
C LEU A 107 -0.93 -18.95 3.04
N TYR A 108 -1.53 -19.78 3.90
CA TYR A 108 -1.00 -21.11 4.19
C TYR A 108 -1.52 -22.10 3.15
N THR A 109 -0.63 -22.96 2.65
CA THR A 109 -1.01 -24.07 1.77
C THR A 109 -1.85 -25.08 2.55
N ARG A 110 -2.91 -25.60 1.93
CA ARG A 110 -3.68 -26.70 2.52
C ARG A 110 -2.86 -27.97 2.49
N TRP A 111 -2.97 -28.79 3.54
CA TRP A 111 -2.37 -30.11 3.56
C TRP A 111 -3.11 -31.03 2.58
N ILE A 112 -2.35 -31.81 1.80
CA ILE A 112 -2.89 -32.76 0.83
C ILE A 112 -2.43 -34.16 1.28
N PRO A 113 -3.36 -35.10 1.55
CA PRO A 113 -3.02 -36.39 2.12
C PRO A 113 -2.08 -37.24 1.27
N HIS A 114 -2.27 -37.23 -0.05
CA HIS A 114 -1.53 -38.07 -0.97
C HIS A 114 -1.18 -37.30 -2.24
N ASN A 115 0.01 -37.59 -2.78
CA ASN A 115 0.41 -37.07 -4.08
C ASN A 115 -0.09 -38.04 -5.18
N LEU A 116 -1.26 -37.75 -5.74
CA LEU A 116 -1.93 -38.63 -6.69
C LEU A 116 -1.23 -38.67 -8.05
N THR A 117 -1.15 -39.86 -8.64
CA THR A 117 -0.72 -40.03 -10.03
C THR A 117 -1.80 -39.55 -11.02
N GLU A 118 -1.41 -39.23 -12.25
CA GLU A 118 -2.37 -38.80 -13.28
C GLU A 118 -3.47 -39.84 -13.54
N ALA A 119 -3.11 -41.13 -13.55
CA ALA A 119 -4.10 -42.20 -13.67
C ALA A 119 -5.09 -42.24 -12.48
N GLN A 120 -4.63 -41.94 -11.25
CA GLN A 120 -5.52 -41.84 -10.09
C GLN A 120 -6.45 -40.63 -10.18
N LYS A 121 -5.97 -39.50 -10.69
CA LYS A 121 -6.78 -38.29 -10.91
C LYS A 121 -7.87 -38.54 -11.94
N LEU A 122 -7.53 -39.14 -13.08
CA LEU A 122 -8.49 -39.50 -14.14
C LEU A 122 -9.59 -40.42 -13.60
N ARG A 123 -9.21 -41.51 -12.93
CA ARG A 123 -10.19 -42.41 -12.28
C ARG A 123 -11.07 -41.72 -11.24
N SER A 124 -10.58 -40.67 -10.59
CA SER A 124 -11.39 -39.87 -9.66
C SER A 124 -12.42 -39.03 -10.42
N VAL A 125 -12.02 -38.36 -11.49
CA VAL A 125 -12.90 -37.56 -12.35
C VAL A 125 -13.98 -38.44 -12.99
N ASP A 126 -13.61 -39.59 -13.56
CA ASP A 126 -14.55 -40.50 -14.23
C ASP A 126 -15.60 -41.06 -13.26
N ARG A 127 -15.15 -41.48 -12.06
CA ARG A 127 -16.06 -41.96 -11.01
C ARG A 127 -16.99 -40.84 -10.55
N ASN A 128 -16.46 -39.64 -10.31
CA ASN A 128 -17.29 -38.51 -9.90
C ASN A 128 -18.31 -38.14 -10.98
N ALA A 129 -17.92 -38.12 -12.26
CA ALA A 129 -18.84 -37.86 -13.37
C ALA A 129 -19.96 -38.90 -13.43
N SER A 130 -19.61 -40.19 -13.32
CA SER A 130 -20.57 -41.31 -13.32
C SER A 130 -21.53 -41.25 -12.13
N CYS A 131 -21.04 -40.91 -10.93
CA CYS A 131 -21.89 -40.73 -9.76
C CYS A 131 -22.83 -39.52 -9.92
N ILE A 132 -22.34 -38.41 -10.46
CA ILE A 132 -23.15 -37.20 -10.70
C ILE A 132 -24.26 -37.50 -11.70
N THR A 133 -23.99 -38.19 -12.81
CA THR A 133 -25.01 -38.56 -13.80
C THR A 133 -26.04 -39.53 -13.21
N PHE A 134 -25.60 -40.52 -12.43
CA PHE A 134 -26.50 -41.46 -11.75
C PHE A 134 -27.42 -40.73 -10.76
N ILE A 135 -26.87 -39.85 -9.91
CA ILE A 135 -27.66 -39.04 -8.97
C ILE A 135 -28.69 -38.19 -9.73
N ARG A 136 -28.32 -37.57 -10.84
CA ARG A 136 -29.24 -36.78 -11.68
C ARG A 136 -30.38 -37.63 -12.24
N SER A 137 -30.08 -38.82 -12.75
CA SER A 137 -31.13 -39.74 -13.25
C SER A 137 -32.09 -40.18 -12.15
N LEU A 138 -31.60 -40.40 -10.92
CA LEU A 138 -32.46 -40.74 -9.79
C LEU A 138 -33.35 -39.56 -9.39
N THR A 139 -32.84 -38.32 -9.41
CA THR A 139 -33.65 -37.13 -9.13
C THR A 139 -34.75 -36.90 -10.17
N GLU A 140 -34.47 -37.14 -11.44
CA GLU A 140 -35.46 -37.06 -12.52
C GLU A 140 -36.55 -38.13 -12.37
N VAL A 141 -36.16 -39.38 -12.07
CA VAL A 141 -37.10 -40.48 -11.83
C VAL A 141 -37.98 -40.21 -10.59
N THR A 142 -37.42 -39.67 -9.51
CA THR A 142 -38.21 -39.29 -8.32
C THR A 142 -39.18 -38.13 -8.57
N GLN A 143 -38.83 -37.17 -9.44
CA GLN A 143 -39.76 -36.10 -9.84
C GLN A 143 -40.91 -36.61 -10.70
N ILE A 144 -40.66 -37.58 -11.58
CA ILE A 144 -41.70 -38.20 -12.41
C ILE A 144 -42.69 -39.01 -11.55
N LEU A 145 -42.18 -39.77 -10.57
CA LEU A 145 -43.00 -40.57 -9.65
C LEU A 145 -43.80 -39.73 -8.62
N CYS A 146 -43.39 -38.49 -8.33
CA CYS A 146 -44.15 -37.58 -7.45
C CYS A 146 -45.21 -36.73 -8.19
N LEU A 147 -45.28 -36.78 -9.52
CA LEU A 147 -46.26 -36.07 -10.35
C LEU A 147 -47.37 -36.99 -10.91
N THR A 148 -47.35 -38.28 -10.54
CA THR A 148 -48.38 -39.29 -10.81
C THR A 148 -49.03 -39.73 -9.51
#